data_AF-A0A918ZIF6-F1
#
_entry.id   AF-A0A918ZIF6-F1
#
_cell.length_a   1.000
_cell.length_b   1.000
_cell.length_c   1.000
_cell.angle_alpha   90.00
_cell.angle_beta   90.00
_cell.angle_gamma   90.00
#
_symmetry.space_group_name_H-M   'P 1'
#
loop_
_entity.id
_entity.type
_entity.pdbx_description
1 polymer ?
#
loop_
_entity_poly.entity_id
_entity_poly.type
_entity_poly.pdbx_seq_one_letter_code
_entity_poly.pdbx_strand_id
1 'polypeptide(L)'
;MLRQPAPVAMGATRAAFLSVKDAAEYLGLSPHTLYVWRHRRQGPPSFRMRPRGRVMFRREALDAWFCEQEQADSRSNTVLNPVNATPQQRFSRTAST
;
A
#
# COMPACT_ATOMS: atom_id res chain seq x y z
N MET A 1 -10.76 -22.96 -28.37
CA MET A 1 -9.71 -23.04 -27.33
C MET A 1 -8.37 -22.84 -28.00
N LEU A 2 -7.69 -21.73 -27.75
CA LEU A 2 -6.22 -21.63 -27.79
C LEU A 2 -5.80 -20.35 -27.08
N ARG A 3 -4.87 -20.55 -26.17
CA ARG A 3 -4.44 -19.74 -25.04
C ARG A 3 -3.46 -18.69 -25.54
N GLN A 4 -3.72 -17.41 -25.31
CA GLN A 4 -2.69 -16.39 -25.54
C GLN A 4 -1.61 -16.50 -24.45
N PRO A 5 -0.31 -16.54 -24.81
CA PRO A 5 0.78 -16.50 -23.85
C PRO A 5 0.94 -15.09 -23.25
N ALA A 6 1.28 -15.05 -21.97
CA ALA A 6 1.52 -13.82 -21.20
C ALA A 6 2.62 -12.95 -21.84
N PRO A 7 2.52 -11.62 -21.78
CA PRO A 7 3.57 -10.74 -22.28
C PRO A 7 4.86 -10.97 -21.48
N VAL A 8 5.90 -11.41 -22.17
CA VAL A 8 7.24 -11.59 -21.63
C VAL A 8 7.84 -10.20 -21.42
N ALA A 9 7.81 -9.72 -20.17
CA ALA A 9 8.39 -8.44 -19.75
C ALA A 9 9.93 -8.54 -19.73
N MET A 10 10.55 -8.57 -20.92
CA MET A 10 12.01 -8.57 -21.06
C MET A 10 12.49 -7.16 -21.38
N GLY A 11 13.15 -6.54 -20.40
CA GLY A 11 13.96 -5.34 -20.61
C GLY A 11 13.33 -4.02 -20.17
N ALA A 12 12.51 -3.99 -19.11
CA ALA A 12 12.28 -2.74 -18.42
C ALA A 12 13.50 -2.46 -17.55
N THR A 13 14.39 -1.54 -17.97
CA THR A 13 15.26 -0.81 -17.06
C THR A 13 14.38 -0.44 -15.87
N ARG A 14 14.54 -1.10 -14.71
CA ARG A 14 13.61 -0.94 -13.57
C ARG A 14 13.62 0.53 -13.23
N ALA A 15 12.62 1.27 -13.69
CA ALA A 15 12.55 2.69 -13.42
C ALA A 15 12.54 2.81 -11.90
N ALA A 16 13.63 3.31 -11.33
CA ALA A 16 13.77 3.43 -9.88
C ALA A 16 12.65 4.32 -9.33
N PHE A 17 12.11 5.20 -10.18
CA PHE A 17 11.04 6.13 -9.89
C PHE A 17 9.88 5.97 -10.86
N LEU A 18 8.67 5.90 -10.31
CA LEU A 18 7.39 5.83 -11.00
C LEU A 18 6.67 7.16 -10.81
N SER A 19 6.04 7.70 -11.85
CA SER A 19 5.10 8.81 -11.68
C SER A 19 3.80 8.32 -11.02
N VAL A 20 2.89 9.23 -10.65
CA VAL A 20 1.56 8.84 -10.15
C VAL A 20 0.81 7.95 -11.14
N LYS A 21 0.93 8.21 -12.45
CA LYS A 21 0.26 7.40 -13.47
C LYS A 21 0.87 6.01 -13.57
N ASP A 22 2.20 5.94 -13.60
CA ASP A 22 2.90 4.65 -13.72
C ASP A 22 2.73 3.81 -12.45
N ALA A 23 2.71 4.44 -11.28
CA ALA A 23 2.42 3.77 -10.01
C ALA A 23 0.98 3.24 -9.97
N ALA A 24 0.02 3.99 -10.51
CA ALA A 24 -1.37 3.55 -10.61
C ALA A 24 -1.51 2.34 -11.55
N GLU A 25 -0.87 2.40 -12.72
CA GLU A 25 -0.82 1.28 -13.67
C GLU A 25 -0.12 0.06 -13.07
N TYR A 26 1.02 0.24 -12.40
CA TYR A 26 1.76 -0.82 -11.74
C TYR A 26 0.95 -1.53 -10.64
N LEU A 27 0.13 -0.79 -9.91
CA LEU A 27 -0.72 -1.31 -8.84
C LEU A 27 -2.10 -1.79 -9.31
N GLY A 28 -2.46 -1.54 -10.57
CA GLY A 28 -3.83 -1.78 -11.07
C GLY A 28 -4.88 -0.88 -10.39
N LEU A 29 -4.48 0.30 -9.89
CA LEU A 29 -5.36 1.26 -9.23
C LEU A 29 -5.64 2.46 -10.14
N SER A 30 -6.67 3.25 -9.78
CA SER A 30 -6.90 4.53 -10.44
C SER A 30 -5.90 5.59 -9.94
N PRO A 31 -5.39 6.50 -10.79
CA PRO A 31 -4.58 7.63 -10.34
C PRO A 31 -5.30 8.49 -9.30
N HIS A 32 -6.63 8.58 -9.40
CA HIS A 32 -7.47 9.29 -8.43
C HIS A 32 -7.33 8.69 -7.02
N THR A 33 -7.27 7.37 -6.89
CA THR A 33 -7.03 6.68 -5.60
C THR A 33 -5.72 7.14 -4.97
N LEU A 34 -4.63 7.22 -5.76
CA LEU A 34 -3.34 7.69 -5.27
C LEU A 34 -3.37 9.18 -4.85
N TYR A 35 -4.13 10.01 -5.55
CA TYR A 35 -4.34 11.41 -5.14
C TYR A 35 -5.10 11.50 -3.81
N VAL A 36 -6.14 10.69 -3.62
CA VAL A 36 -6.90 10.63 -2.37
C VAL A 36 -6.01 10.20 -1.21
N TRP A 37 -5.22 9.13 -1.38
CA TRP A 37 -4.25 8.67 -0.38
C TRP A 37 -3.30 9.80 0.02
N ARG A 38 -2.72 10.48 -0.96
CA ARG A 38 -1.81 11.60 -0.73
C ARG A 38 -2.47 12.76 0.01
N HIS A 39 -3.72 13.12 -0.33
CA HIS A 39 -4.45 14.16 0.39
C HIS A 39 -4.69 13.74 1.86
N ARG A 40 -5.03 12.47 2.08
CA ARG A 40 -5.24 11.91 3.41
C ARG A 40 -3.94 11.64 4.18
N ARG A 41 -2.78 11.98 3.60
CA ARG A 41 -1.42 11.70 4.12
C ARG A 41 -1.23 10.22 4.49
N GLN A 42 -1.91 9.35 3.74
CA GLN A 42 -1.82 7.90 3.83
C GLN A 42 -1.23 7.39 2.52
N GLY A 43 -0.62 6.22 2.52
CA GLY A 43 -0.01 5.67 1.32
C GLY A 43 1.51 5.65 1.33
N PRO A 44 2.10 5.11 0.26
CA PRO A 44 3.53 4.93 0.14
C PRO A 44 4.28 6.27 0.11
N PRO A 45 5.53 6.31 0.59
CA PRO A 45 6.36 7.51 0.55
C PRO A 45 6.43 8.09 -0.87
N SER A 46 5.99 9.34 -0.99
CA SER A 46 6.00 10.08 -2.25
C SER A 46 6.81 11.36 -2.10
N PHE A 47 7.61 11.70 -3.12
CA PHE A 47 8.41 12.91 -3.11
C PHE A 47 8.19 13.73 -4.37
N ARG A 48 8.38 15.05 -4.25
CA ARG A 48 8.37 15.95 -5.40
C ARG A 48 9.79 16.06 -5.91
N MET A 49 10.04 15.67 -7.15
CA MET A 49 11.38 15.73 -7.74
C MET A 49 11.96 17.16 -7.78
N ARG A 50 11.08 18.18 -7.82
CA ARG A 50 11.42 19.62 -7.80
C ARG A 50 10.34 20.42 -7.06
N PRO A 51 10.59 21.67 -6.64
CA PRO A 51 9.61 22.53 -5.94
C PRO A 51 8.29 22.76 -6.70
N ARG A 52 8.30 22.70 -8.04
CA ARG A 52 7.12 22.66 -8.93
C ARG A 52 7.04 21.39 -9.78
N GLY A 53 7.76 20.35 -9.37
CA GLY A 53 7.89 19.10 -10.10
C GLY A 53 6.73 18.13 -9.89
N ARG A 54 6.74 17.06 -10.69
CA ARG A 54 5.83 15.92 -10.56
C ARG A 54 6.12 15.16 -9.26
N VAL A 55 5.08 14.50 -8.76
CA VAL A 55 5.19 13.54 -7.66
C VAL A 55 5.70 12.23 -8.23
N MET A 56 6.72 11.70 -7.60
CA MET A 56 7.35 10.44 -7.95
C MET A 56 7.31 9.49 -6.75
N PHE A 57 7.23 8.21 -7.04
CA PHE A 57 7.31 7.10 -6.10
C PHE A 57 8.56 6.31 -6.39
N ARG A 58 9.33 5.96 -5.37
CA ARG A 58 10.40 4.99 -5.55
C ARG A 58 9.77 3.61 -5.55
N ARG A 59 10.06 2.77 -6.57
CA ARG A 59 9.41 1.47 -6.71
C ARG A 59 9.58 0.59 -5.46
N GLU A 60 10.81 0.50 -4.95
CA GLU A 60 11.10 -0.28 -3.73
C GLU A 60 10.39 0.26 -2.48
N ALA A 61 10.22 1.58 -2.35
CA ALA A 61 9.51 2.17 -1.22
C ALA A 61 8.00 1.92 -1.32
N LEU A 62 7.48 1.84 -2.55
CA LEU A 62 6.10 1.50 -2.83
C LEU A 62 5.86 0.02 -2.49
N ASP A 63 6.70 -0.90 -2.97
CA ASP A 63 6.63 -2.33 -2.64
C ASP A 63 6.75 -2.57 -1.12
N ALA A 64 7.73 -1.94 -0.44
CA ALA A 64 7.92 -2.08 1.01
C ALA A 64 6.73 -1.59 1.82
N TRP A 65 6.13 -0.46 1.43
CA TRP A 65 4.94 0.06 2.09
C TRP A 65 3.76 -0.91 1.99
N PHE A 66 3.58 -1.60 0.86
CA PHE A 66 2.53 -2.61 0.74
C PHE A 66 2.78 -3.81 1.66
N CYS A 67 4.02 -4.28 1.78
CA CYS A 67 4.36 -5.33 2.73
C CYS A 67 4.07 -4.90 4.18
N GLU A 68 4.41 -3.66 4.54
CA GLU A 68 4.10 -3.12 5.87
C GLU A 68 2.58 -3.01 6.10
N GLN A 69 1.81 -2.59 5.09
CA GLN A 69 0.35 -2.54 5.18
C GLN A 69 -0.28 -3.92 5.29
N GLU A 70 0.20 -4.90 4.53
CA GLU A 70 -0.24 -6.30 4.63
C GLU A 70 0.04 -6.87 6.03
N GLN A 71 1.21 -6.53 6.60
CA GLN A 71 1.58 -6.98 7.94
C GLN A 71 0.80 -6.24 9.06
N ALA A 72 0.47 -4.97 8.84
CA ALA A 72 -0.32 -4.17 9.78
C ALA A 72 -1.82 -4.50 9.71
N ASP A 73 -2.31 -4.93 8.54
CA ASP A 73 -3.69 -5.36 8.36
C ASP A 73 -3.92 -6.66 9.13
N SER A 74 -4.74 -6.55 10.17
CA SER A 74 -4.94 -7.60 11.16
C SER A 74 -5.65 -8.83 10.58
N ARG A 75 -6.23 -8.75 9.37
CA ARG A 75 -6.82 -9.91 8.69
C ARG A 75 -5.77 -10.74 7.93
N SER A 76 -4.69 -10.11 7.49
CA SER A 76 -3.62 -10.78 6.72
C SER A 76 -2.47 -11.24 7.62
N ASN A 77 -2.31 -10.61 8.79
CA ASN A 77 -1.32 -11.01 9.79
C ASN A 77 -1.88 -12.10 10.74
N THR A 78 -1.38 -13.33 10.63
CA THR A 78 -1.76 -14.46 11.51
C THR A 78 -1.53 -14.18 13.00
N VAL A 79 -0.53 -13.35 13.32
CA VAL A 79 -0.16 -12.98 14.71
C VAL A 79 -1.12 -11.95 15.31
N LEU A 80 -1.72 -11.08 14.48
CA LEU A 80 -2.69 -10.05 14.89
C LEU A 80 -4.14 -10.42 14.57
N ASN A 81 -4.39 -11.65 14.11
CA ASN A 81 -5.72 -12.08 13.70
C ASN A 81 -6.70 -11.97 14.89
N PRO A 82 -7.77 -11.15 14.79
CA PRO A 82 -8.73 -10.97 15.88
C PRO A 82 -9.48 -12.26 16.22
N VAL A 83 -9.45 -13.28 15.36
CA VAL A 83 -10.00 -14.61 15.64
C VAL A 83 -9.15 -15.40 16.65
N ASN A 84 -7.83 -15.15 16.70
CA ASN A 84 -6.91 -15.80 17.64
C ASN A 84 -6.69 -14.97 18.92
N ALA A 85 -7.12 -13.70 18.95
CA ALA A 85 -7.03 -12.87 20.13
C ALA A 85 -8.05 -13.34 21.18
N THR A 86 -7.58 -13.86 22.32
CA THR A 86 -8.45 -14.15 23.47
C THR A 86 -9.28 -12.92 23.82
N PRO A 87 -10.61 -13.01 23.95
CA PRO A 87 -11.46 -11.90 24.31
C PRO A 87 -10.97 -11.31 25.63
N GLN A 88 -10.35 -10.12 25.61
CA GLN A 88 -10.04 -9.44 26.86
C GLN A 88 -11.36 -9.02 27.49
N GLN A 89 -11.70 -9.67 28.61
CA GLN A 89 -12.80 -9.22 29.46
C GLN A 89 -12.55 -7.76 29.80
N ARG A 90 -13.41 -6.88 29.28
CA ARG A 90 -13.54 -5.52 29.80
C ARG A 90 -13.93 -5.68 31.26
N PHE A 91 -12.95 -5.56 32.15
CA PHE A 91 -13.23 -5.40 33.57
C PHE A 91 -14.13 -4.18 33.69
N SER A 92 -15.38 -4.47 34.02
CA SER A 92 -16.43 -3.50 34.29
C SER A 92 -15.88 -2.50 35.30
N ARG A 93 -15.79 -1.23 34.90
CA ARG A 93 -15.57 -0.11 35.83
C ARG A 93 -16.63 -0.21 36.91
N THR A 94 -16.26 -0.75 38.06
CA THR A 94 -17.03 -0.61 39.29
C THR A 94 -17.10 0.87 39.60
N ALA A 95 -18.32 1.41 39.56
CA ALA A 95 -18.61 2.74 40.05
C ALA A 95 -18.19 2.82 41.53
N SER A 96 -17.32 3.77 41.86
CA SER A 96 -17.02 4.12 43.25
C SER A 96 -17.83 5.36 43.64
N THR A 97 -18.42 5.21 44.82
CA THR A 97 -19.23 6.09 45.67
C THR A 97 -18.83 7.55 45.73
#